data_AF-A0A9E5HF44-F1
#
_entry.id   AF-A0A9E5HF44-F1
#
_cell.length_a   1.000
_cell.length_b   1.000
_cell.length_c   1.000
_cell.angle_alpha   90.00
_cell.angle_beta   90.00
_cell.angle_gamma   90.00
#
_symmetry.space_group_name_H-M   'P 1'
#
loop_
_entity.id
_entity.type
_entity.pdbx_description
1 polymer ?
#
loop_
_entity_poly.entity_id
_entity_poly.type
_entity_poly.pdbx_seq_one_letter_code
_entity_poly.pdbx_strand_id
1 'polypeptide(L)'
;LVGGGVEMFDAMKQNRIDREGVHAKFGVYPDRVVDVQALAGDSVDNVPGAPGIGVKTAALLINEYGDLDSLLERAGEIKQPKRRETLINNADQIRLSRQLVQLDCNTPLDFTIDDLEIRDPDPDKLLNFLAEMEFRTLTKRVAERFGKDMPQITDAAPTTNAAQSAAVNVAEIAFDAEKYECVRDMAALQDWILRIYEVGYVAVDTETTSLNEMQAELVGISLSVKAGEACYIPLTHKANAADDLFGGAELAENQLSLNVALDALTPMLRDPSILKIGQNMKYDTKIFAGLGIDVAPIDDTMLMSYAMHGGLHNHGMDGLSERYLNHTPIPIKPLLGTGKSAITFDRVPIDEATK
;
A
#
# COMPACT_ATOMS: atom_id res chain seq x y z
N LEU A 1 -0.13 16.07 -35.15
CA LEU A 1 -1.47 16.31 -34.55
C LEU A 1 -1.54 17.61 -33.74
N VAL A 2 -0.55 17.94 -32.90
CA VAL A 2 -0.55 19.19 -32.12
C VAL A 2 -0.69 20.42 -33.03
N GLY A 3 -1.63 21.30 -32.72
CA GLY A 3 -2.04 22.46 -33.53
C GLY A 3 -3.55 22.53 -33.75
N GLY A 4 -4.06 23.70 -34.16
CA GLY A 4 -5.50 23.84 -34.50
C GLY A 4 -6.46 23.56 -33.34
N GLY A 5 -6.07 23.86 -32.10
CA GLY A 5 -6.84 23.53 -30.89
C GLY A 5 -6.53 22.18 -30.25
N VAL A 6 -5.61 21.40 -30.84
CA VAL A 6 -5.16 20.11 -30.29
C VAL A 6 -3.85 20.28 -29.51
N GLU A 7 -3.84 19.84 -28.26
CA GLU A 7 -2.68 19.78 -27.36
C GLU A 7 -2.48 18.35 -26.85
N MET A 8 -1.25 18.02 -26.43
CA MET A 8 -0.94 16.72 -25.83
C MET A 8 -0.74 16.85 -24.32
N PHE A 9 -1.28 15.91 -23.53
CA PHE A 9 -1.05 15.86 -22.08
C PHE A 9 -0.22 14.64 -21.70
N ASP A 10 0.95 14.87 -21.11
CA ASP A 10 1.81 13.83 -20.52
C ASP A 10 1.37 13.60 -19.06
N ALA A 11 0.63 12.53 -18.82
CA ALA A 11 0.09 12.19 -17.49
C ALA A 11 1.19 11.80 -16.48
N MET A 12 2.35 11.33 -16.94
CA MET A 12 3.45 10.97 -16.06
C MET A 12 4.18 12.21 -15.54
N LYS A 13 4.37 13.21 -16.41
CA LYS A 13 5.02 14.49 -16.06
C LYS A 13 4.06 15.59 -15.65
N GLN A 14 2.75 15.32 -15.72
CA GLN A 14 1.69 16.30 -15.47
C GLN A 14 1.89 17.59 -16.30
N ASN A 15 2.29 17.43 -17.56
CA ASN A 15 2.66 18.56 -18.42
C ASN A 15 1.83 18.60 -19.70
N ARG A 16 1.40 19.80 -20.08
CA ARG A 16 0.76 20.06 -21.38
C ARG A 16 1.82 20.44 -22.40
N ILE A 17 1.69 19.89 -23.60
CA ILE A 17 2.61 20.10 -24.72
C ILE A 17 1.79 20.68 -25.86
N ASP A 18 1.94 21.98 -26.02
CA ASP A 18 1.40 22.77 -27.13
C ASP A 18 2.43 22.86 -28.28
N ARG A 19 2.16 23.73 -29.25
CA ARG A 19 3.05 23.93 -30.42
C ARG A 19 4.47 24.33 -30.01
N GLU A 20 4.62 25.17 -29.00
CA GLU A 20 5.93 25.61 -28.50
C GLU A 20 6.62 24.51 -27.70
N GLY A 21 5.86 23.74 -26.92
CA GLY A 21 6.36 22.55 -26.23
C GLY A 21 6.91 21.50 -27.18
N VAL A 22 6.27 21.32 -28.35
CA VAL A 22 6.80 20.46 -29.42
C VAL A 22 8.15 20.98 -29.92
N HIS A 23 8.26 22.27 -30.22
CA HIS A 23 9.52 22.88 -30.65
C HIS A 23 10.61 22.76 -29.58
N ALA A 24 10.30 22.99 -28.31
CA ALA A 24 11.25 22.82 -27.20
C ALA A 24 11.76 21.37 -27.08
N LYS A 25 10.90 20.38 -27.34
CA LYS A 25 11.25 18.94 -27.24
C LYS A 25 12.00 18.43 -28.46
N PHE A 26 11.57 18.78 -29.66
CA PHE A 26 12.06 18.20 -30.92
C PHE A 26 12.94 19.15 -31.73
N GLY A 27 13.01 20.43 -31.40
CA GLY A 27 13.75 21.44 -32.15
C GLY A 27 13.10 21.85 -33.48
N VAL A 28 11.88 21.39 -33.74
CA VAL A 28 11.08 21.70 -34.93
C VAL A 28 9.61 21.84 -34.53
N TYR A 29 8.82 22.54 -35.33
CA TYR A 29 7.38 22.64 -35.12
C TYR A 29 6.63 21.35 -35.52
N PRO A 30 5.37 21.15 -35.07
CA PRO A 30 4.59 19.93 -35.30
C PRO A 30 4.55 19.41 -36.75
N ASP A 31 4.58 20.33 -37.72
CA ASP A 31 4.57 20.05 -39.17
C ASP A 31 5.83 19.30 -39.66
N ARG A 32 6.91 19.26 -38.86
CA ARG A 32 8.20 18.65 -39.22
C ARG A 32 8.67 17.57 -38.25
N VAL A 33 7.86 17.22 -37.24
CA VAL A 33 8.23 16.20 -36.25
C VAL A 33 8.41 14.82 -36.90
N VAL A 34 7.56 14.48 -37.87
CA VAL A 34 7.63 13.22 -38.63
C VAL A 34 8.98 13.10 -39.34
N ASP A 35 9.47 14.19 -39.94
CA ASP A 35 10.77 14.20 -40.62
C ASP A 35 11.93 13.99 -39.63
N VAL A 36 11.85 14.59 -38.44
CA VAL A 36 12.84 14.41 -37.37
C VAL A 36 12.82 12.97 -36.83
N GLN A 37 11.64 12.39 -36.61
CA GLN A 37 11.50 11.00 -36.16
C GLN A 37 11.99 10.00 -37.21
N ALA A 38 11.70 10.25 -38.49
CA ALA A 38 12.17 9.41 -39.59
C ALA A 38 13.70 9.33 -39.67
N LEU A 39 14.40 10.39 -39.29
CA LEU A 39 15.87 10.43 -39.21
C LEU A 39 16.39 9.85 -37.91
N ALA A 40 15.77 10.18 -36.79
CA ALA A 40 16.25 9.76 -35.47
C ALA A 40 16.03 8.27 -35.18
N GLY A 41 14.97 7.70 -35.76
CA GLY A 41 14.48 6.37 -35.41
C GLY A 41 13.85 6.32 -34.02
N ASP A 42 13.25 5.19 -33.71
CA ASP A 42 12.73 4.83 -32.39
C ASP A 42 12.93 3.33 -32.15
N SER A 43 13.83 2.99 -31.23
CA SER A 43 14.13 1.59 -30.91
C SER A 43 12.98 0.88 -30.20
N VAL A 44 12.10 1.60 -29.51
CA VAL A 44 10.96 1.00 -28.79
C VAL A 44 9.92 0.51 -29.79
N ASP A 45 9.68 1.30 -30.83
CA ASP A 45 8.70 1.01 -31.88
C ASP A 45 9.32 0.34 -33.12
N ASN A 46 10.57 -0.14 -33.01
CA ASN A 46 11.33 -0.76 -34.11
C ASN A 46 11.42 0.10 -35.38
N VAL A 47 11.44 1.43 -35.24
CA VAL A 47 11.66 2.38 -36.33
C VAL A 47 13.17 2.58 -36.51
N PRO A 48 13.76 2.16 -37.63
CA PRO A 48 15.22 2.08 -37.75
C PRO A 48 15.93 3.44 -37.87
N GLY A 49 15.34 4.40 -38.59
CA GLY A 49 15.93 5.72 -38.80
C GLY A 49 17.28 5.72 -39.54
N ALA A 50 18.05 6.79 -39.37
CA ALA A 50 19.39 6.96 -39.93
C ALA A 50 20.46 6.67 -38.87
N PRO A 51 21.30 5.63 -39.03
CA PRO A 51 22.27 5.23 -38.01
C PRO A 51 23.19 6.37 -37.54
N GLY A 52 23.14 6.69 -36.24
CA GLY A 52 24.00 7.72 -35.64
C GLY A 52 23.51 9.16 -35.83
N ILE A 53 22.30 9.36 -36.36
CA ILE A 53 21.60 10.64 -36.34
C ILE A 53 20.56 10.58 -35.21
N GLY A 54 20.75 11.36 -34.15
CA GLY A 54 19.74 11.50 -33.08
C GLY A 54 18.86 12.74 -33.28
N VAL A 55 17.82 12.87 -32.44
CA VAL A 55 16.79 13.95 -32.51
C VAL A 55 17.40 15.34 -32.71
N LYS A 56 18.43 15.72 -31.94
CA LYS A 56 19.07 17.05 -32.08
C LYS A 56 19.73 17.27 -33.45
N THR A 57 20.37 16.24 -34.00
CA THR A 57 21.02 16.34 -35.31
C THR A 57 19.99 16.32 -36.42
N ALA A 58 18.96 15.48 -36.30
CA ALA A 58 17.83 15.45 -37.20
C ALA A 58 17.13 16.82 -37.27
N ALA A 59 16.83 17.43 -36.13
CA ALA A 59 16.22 18.76 -36.06
C ALA A 59 17.08 19.85 -36.75
N LEU A 60 18.39 19.84 -36.52
CA LEU A 60 19.31 20.77 -37.20
C LEU A 60 19.25 20.60 -38.72
N LEU A 61 19.30 19.36 -39.21
CA LEU A 61 19.25 19.06 -40.64
C LEU A 61 17.90 19.46 -41.26
N ILE A 62 16.79 19.15 -40.59
CA ILE A 62 15.46 19.52 -41.09
C ILE A 62 15.27 21.05 -41.09
N ASN A 63 15.76 21.77 -40.08
CA ASN A 63 15.70 23.24 -40.08
C ASN A 63 16.59 23.87 -41.17
N GLU A 64 17.72 23.26 -41.51
CA GLU A 64 18.65 23.77 -42.54
C GLU A 64 18.15 23.48 -43.96
N TYR A 65 17.63 22.27 -44.20
CA TYR A 65 17.24 21.80 -45.54
C TYR A 65 15.72 21.86 -45.80
N GLY A 66 14.92 22.20 -44.79
CA GLY A 66 13.48 22.43 -44.87
C GLY A 66 12.62 21.21 -44.56
N ASP A 67 12.83 20.11 -45.30
CA ASP A 67 12.09 18.86 -45.13
C ASP A 67 12.93 17.63 -45.48
N LEU A 68 12.39 16.44 -45.21
CA LEU A 68 13.10 15.19 -45.40
C LEU A 68 13.48 14.93 -46.86
N ASP A 69 12.59 15.24 -47.80
CA ASP A 69 12.84 14.97 -49.22
C ASP A 69 13.95 15.90 -49.74
N SER A 70 13.89 17.20 -49.43
CA SER A 70 14.92 18.19 -49.76
C SER A 70 16.27 17.85 -49.12
N LEU A 71 16.27 17.34 -47.88
CA LEU A 71 17.47 16.88 -47.20
C LEU A 71 18.11 15.68 -47.91
N LEU A 72 17.32 14.68 -48.32
CA LEU A 72 17.84 13.49 -48.98
C LEU A 72 18.35 13.81 -50.40
N GLU A 73 17.68 14.69 -51.14
CA GLU A 73 18.12 15.17 -52.46
C GLU A 73 19.44 15.94 -52.38
N ARG A 74 19.59 16.77 -51.35
CA ARG A 74 20.78 17.63 -51.15
C ARG A 74 21.79 17.05 -50.17
N ALA A 75 21.67 15.77 -49.80
CA ALA A 75 22.54 15.12 -48.82
C ALA A 75 24.03 15.23 -49.20
N GLY A 76 24.33 15.30 -50.50
CA GLY A 76 25.69 15.50 -51.03
C GLY A 76 26.38 16.79 -50.56
N GLU A 77 25.63 17.84 -50.23
CA GLU A 77 26.14 19.14 -49.77
C GLU A 77 26.64 19.11 -48.32
N ILE A 78 26.28 18.07 -47.57
CA ILE A 78 26.60 17.97 -46.14
C ILE A 78 28.11 17.83 -45.94
N LYS A 79 28.67 18.78 -45.19
CA LYS A 79 30.12 18.88 -44.94
C LYS A 79 30.68 17.69 -44.15
N GLN A 80 29.90 17.11 -43.23
CA GLN A 80 30.36 16.00 -42.40
C GLN A 80 30.28 14.67 -43.16
N PRO A 81 31.43 14.03 -43.52
CA PRO A 81 31.44 12.86 -44.42
C PRO A 81 30.59 11.70 -43.91
N LYS A 82 30.72 11.35 -42.63
CA LYS A 82 29.98 10.25 -42.01
C LYS A 82 28.45 10.46 -42.05
N ARG A 83 27.98 11.71 -41.85
CA ARG A 83 26.54 12.02 -41.90
C ARG A 83 26.00 11.94 -43.31
N ARG A 84 26.73 12.52 -44.26
CA ARG A 84 26.42 12.44 -45.70
C ARG A 84 26.31 10.99 -46.17
N GLU A 85 27.32 10.17 -45.87
CA GLU A 85 27.32 8.74 -46.23
C GLU A 85 26.16 7.99 -45.59
N THR A 86 25.85 8.27 -44.32
CA THR A 86 24.70 7.65 -43.63
C THR A 86 23.38 7.97 -44.33
N LEU A 87 23.15 9.24 -44.67
CA LEU A 87 21.90 9.67 -45.34
C LEU A 87 21.77 9.08 -46.74
N ILE A 88 22.87 9.05 -47.51
CA ILE A 88 22.89 8.50 -48.87
C ILE A 88 22.67 6.97 -48.83
N ASN A 89 23.39 6.26 -47.97
CA ASN A 89 23.36 4.79 -47.93
C ASN A 89 22.06 4.23 -47.34
N ASN A 90 21.33 5.02 -46.53
CA ASN A 90 20.11 4.58 -45.85
C ASN A 90 18.86 5.35 -46.32
N ALA A 91 18.92 6.04 -47.46
CA ALA A 91 17.83 6.91 -47.93
C ALA A 91 16.47 6.17 -48.01
N ASP A 92 16.45 4.94 -48.52
CA ASP A 92 15.21 4.16 -48.63
C ASP A 92 14.69 3.69 -47.27
N GLN A 93 15.59 3.35 -46.35
CA GLN A 93 15.22 3.00 -44.97
C GLN A 93 14.65 4.21 -44.22
N ILE A 94 15.18 5.41 -44.47
CA ILE A 94 14.69 6.66 -43.90
C ILE A 94 13.29 6.99 -44.45
N ARG A 95 13.07 6.81 -45.77
CA ARG A 95 11.73 6.96 -46.38
C ARG A 95 10.72 5.98 -45.80
N LEU A 96 11.12 4.73 -45.59
CA LEU A 96 10.29 3.74 -44.89
C LEU A 96 10.01 4.17 -43.45
N SER A 97 11.02 4.66 -42.74
CA SER A 97 10.85 5.17 -41.37
C SER A 97 9.86 6.33 -41.31
N ARG A 98 9.84 7.22 -42.31
CA ARG A 98 8.81 8.27 -42.44
C ARG A 98 7.40 7.68 -42.55
N GLN A 99 7.22 6.65 -43.36
CA GLN A 99 5.92 5.99 -43.50
C GLN A 99 5.48 5.33 -42.19
N LEU A 100 6.41 4.70 -41.47
CA LEU A 100 6.12 4.03 -40.20
C LEU A 100 5.70 4.98 -39.07
N VAL A 101 6.29 6.19 -39.02
CA VAL A 101 5.96 7.19 -37.98
C VAL A 101 4.79 8.11 -38.36
N GLN A 102 4.29 7.99 -39.59
CA GLN A 102 3.16 8.80 -40.06
C GLN A 102 1.83 8.17 -39.63
N LEU A 103 0.99 8.97 -38.96
CA LEU A 103 -0.35 8.55 -38.57
C LEU A 103 -1.28 8.52 -39.79
N ASP A 104 -2.09 7.46 -39.90
CA ASP A 104 -3.15 7.36 -40.91
C ASP A 104 -4.41 8.11 -40.44
N CYS A 105 -4.56 9.34 -40.93
CA CYS A 105 -5.72 10.19 -40.67
C CYS A 105 -7.00 9.75 -41.41
N ASN A 106 -6.96 8.73 -42.26
CA ASN A 106 -8.11 8.24 -43.03
C ASN A 106 -8.58 6.86 -42.57
N THR A 107 -8.14 6.42 -41.38
CA THR A 107 -8.60 5.17 -40.78
C THR A 107 -10.13 5.20 -40.68
N PRO A 108 -10.85 4.23 -41.27
CA PRO A 108 -12.31 4.21 -41.19
C PRO A 108 -12.73 3.95 -39.75
N LEU A 109 -13.50 4.88 -39.19
CA LEU A 109 -14.11 4.77 -37.86
C LEU A 109 -15.61 4.57 -38.01
N ASP A 110 -16.17 3.72 -37.15
CA ASP A 110 -17.61 3.43 -37.05
C ASP A 110 -18.33 4.35 -36.05
N PHE A 111 -17.61 5.31 -35.46
CA PHE A 111 -18.12 6.30 -34.51
C PHE A 111 -17.57 7.70 -34.81
N THR A 112 -18.18 8.70 -34.20
CA THR A 112 -17.87 10.12 -34.27
C THR A 112 -17.36 10.63 -32.92
N ILE A 113 -16.89 11.88 -32.86
CA ILE A 113 -16.49 12.52 -31.59
C ILE A 113 -17.68 12.63 -30.63
N ASP A 114 -18.89 12.85 -31.15
CA ASP A 114 -20.11 12.98 -30.35
C ASP A 114 -20.48 11.65 -29.66
N ASP A 115 -20.11 10.51 -30.26
CA ASP A 115 -20.32 9.19 -29.65
C ASP A 115 -19.39 8.92 -28.44
N LEU A 116 -18.31 9.72 -28.30
CA LEU A 116 -17.31 9.60 -27.23
C LEU A 116 -17.59 10.51 -26.02
N GLU A 117 -18.80 11.07 -25.91
CA GLU A 117 -19.19 11.84 -24.73
C GLU A 117 -19.02 11.03 -23.44
N ILE A 118 -18.52 11.70 -22.39
CA ILE A 118 -18.30 11.06 -21.09
C ILE A 118 -19.67 10.69 -20.50
N ARG A 119 -19.86 9.40 -20.23
CA ARG A 119 -21.06 8.87 -19.57
C ARG A 119 -20.74 8.50 -18.14
N ASP A 120 -21.71 8.66 -17.25
CA ASP A 120 -21.60 8.11 -15.91
C ASP A 120 -21.51 6.58 -15.97
N PRO A 121 -20.63 5.96 -15.17
CA PRO A 121 -20.52 4.51 -15.11
C PRO A 121 -21.78 3.91 -14.49
N ASP A 122 -22.08 2.66 -14.85
CA ASP A 122 -23.08 1.83 -14.17
C ASP A 122 -22.57 1.48 -12.77
N PRO A 123 -23.17 2.02 -11.69
CA PRO A 123 -22.62 1.87 -10.33
C PRO A 123 -22.60 0.41 -9.87
N ASP A 124 -23.62 -0.37 -10.23
CA ASP A 124 -23.74 -1.75 -9.78
C ASP A 124 -22.68 -2.64 -10.44
N LYS A 125 -22.44 -2.45 -11.74
CA LYS A 125 -21.35 -3.15 -12.45
C LYS A 125 -19.98 -2.76 -11.93
N LEU A 126 -19.76 -1.47 -11.70
CA LEU A 126 -18.48 -0.96 -11.23
C LEU A 126 -18.19 -1.44 -9.80
N LEU A 127 -19.15 -1.35 -8.89
CA LEU A 127 -18.98 -1.80 -7.51
C LEU A 127 -18.68 -3.29 -7.42
N ASN A 128 -19.38 -4.11 -8.19
CA ASN A 128 -19.13 -5.56 -8.24
C ASN A 128 -17.71 -5.86 -8.74
N PHE A 129 -17.28 -5.24 -9.84
CA PHE A 129 -15.92 -5.40 -10.34
C PHE A 129 -14.86 -4.95 -9.32
N LEU A 130 -15.06 -3.82 -8.66
CA LEU A 130 -14.13 -3.31 -7.65
C LEU A 130 -14.07 -4.19 -6.41
N ALA A 131 -15.20 -4.81 -6.03
CA ALA A 131 -15.25 -5.78 -4.94
C ALA A 131 -14.50 -7.07 -5.30
N GLU A 132 -14.71 -7.61 -6.51
CA GLU A 132 -13.99 -8.78 -7.03
C GLU A 132 -12.47 -8.56 -7.11
N MET A 133 -12.04 -7.35 -7.49
CA MET A 133 -10.62 -6.98 -7.55
C MET A 133 -10.04 -6.57 -6.18
N GLU A 134 -10.83 -6.66 -5.11
CA GLU A 134 -10.47 -6.27 -3.74
C GLU A 134 -9.98 -4.81 -3.59
N PHE A 135 -10.41 -3.89 -4.45
CA PHE A 135 -10.04 -2.47 -4.38
C PHE A 135 -10.83 -1.71 -3.31
N ARG A 136 -10.81 -2.19 -2.06
CA ARG A 136 -11.67 -1.75 -0.93
C ARG A 136 -11.79 -0.23 -0.78
N THR A 137 -10.68 0.50 -0.81
CA THR A 137 -10.66 1.97 -0.69
C THR A 137 -11.38 2.65 -1.86
N LEU A 138 -11.21 2.12 -3.08
CA LEU A 138 -11.87 2.64 -4.27
C LEU A 138 -13.35 2.26 -4.28
N THR A 139 -13.69 1.02 -3.91
CA THR A 139 -15.07 0.55 -3.75
C THR A 139 -15.84 1.45 -2.80
N LYS A 140 -15.26 1.77 -1.64
CA LYS A 140 -15.87 2.69 -0.66
C LYS A 140 -16.12 4.08 -1.24
N ARG A 141 -15.12 4.67 -1.90
CA ARG A 141 -15.26 6.00 -2.53
C ARG A 141 -16.32 6.01 -3.63
N VAL A 142 -16.43 4.93 -4.40
CA VAL A 142 -17.44 4.79 -5.46
C VAL A 142 -18.83 4.61 -4.85
N ALA A 143 -18.96 3.77 -3.82
CA ALA A 143 -20.20 3.55 -3.09
C ALA A 143 -20.74 4.85 -2.50
N GLU A 144 -19.89 5.63 -1.82
CA GLU A 144 -20.22 6.96 -1.29
C GLU A 144 -20.62 7.94 -2.39
N ARG A 145 -19.88 7.98 -3.51
CA ARG A 145 -20.17 8.88 -4.64
C ARG A 145 -21.54 8.61 -5.27
N PHE A 146 -21.95 7.34 -5.33
CA PHE A 146 -23.20 6.92 -5.98
C PHE A 146 -24.34 6.62 -4.98
N GLY A 147 -24.13 6.82 -3.68
CA GLY A 147 -25.14 6.55 -2.64
C GLY A 147 -25.59 5.08 -2.58
N LYS A 148 -24.66 4.16 -2.83
CA LYS A 148 -24.88 2.71 -2.84
C LYS A 148 -24.21 2.05 -1.63
N ASP A 149 -24.74 0.91 -1.21
CA ASP A 149 -24.10 0.11 -0.16
C ASP A 149 -22.86 -0.62 -0.69
N MET A 150 -21.94 -0.94 0.22
CA MET A 150 -20.76 -1.73 -0.10
C MET A 150 -21.18 -3.16 -0.47
N PRO A 151 -20.72 -3.71 -1.61
CA PRO A 151 -20.94 -5.12 -1.90
C PRO A 151 -20.27 -6.00 -0.84
N GLN A 152 -20.98 -7.03 -0.38
CA GLN A 152 -20.36 -8.08 0.42
C GLN A 152 -19.48 -8.94 -0.49
N ILE A 153 -18.20 -9.06 -0.16
CA ILE A 153 -17.30 -10.00 -0.83
C ILE A 153 -17.67 -11.39 -0.34
N THR A 154 -18.53 -12.08 -1.09
CA THR A 154 -18.79 -13.50 -0.88
C THR A 154 -17.65 -14.28 -1.50
N ASP A 155 -16.60 -14.53 -0.72
CA ASP A 155 -15.69 -15.60 -1.09
C ASP A 155 -16.47 -16.91 -0.99
N ALA A 156 -16.53 -17.65 -2.09
CA ALA A 156 -16.93 -19.04 -2.05
C ALA A 156 -15.96 -19.74 -1.11
N ALA A 157 -16.40 -19.99 0.13
CA ALA A 157 -15.64 -20.72 1.12
C ALA A 157 -15.09 -22.00 0.45
N PRO A 158 -13.81 -22.34 0.63
CA PRO A 158 -13.36 -23.64 0.20
C PRO A 158 -14.22 -24.66 0.95
N THR A 159 -15.00 -25.44 0.21
CA THR A 159 -15.72 -26.59 0.74
C THR A 159 -14.69 -27.61 1.21
N THR A 160 -14.18 -27.44 2.42
CA THR A 160 -13.47 -28.49 3.12
C THR A 160 -14.51 -29.26 3.93
N ASN A 161 -14.61 -30.55 3.62
CA ASN A 161 -15.29 -31.54 4.45
C ASN A 161 -14.69 -31.49 5.86
N ALA A 162 -15.27 -30.69 6.74
CA ALA A 162 -14.95 -30.70 8.15
C ALA A 162 -15.69 -31.87 8.79
N ALA A 163 -14.96 -32.97 8.98
CA ALA A 163 -15.35 -33.99 9.94
C ALA A 163 -15.50 -33.33 11.31
N GLN A 164 -16.72 -33.47 11.84
CA GLN A 164 -17.17 -33.20 13.20
C GLN A 164 -16.07 -33.04 14.26
N SER A 165 -15.98 -31.84 14.81
CA SER A 165 -15.81 -31.68 16.26
C SER A 165 -16.84 -30.64 16.73
N ALA A 166 -17.50 -30.93 17.84
CA ALA A 166 -18.46 -30.05 18.47
C ALA A 166 -17.71 -28.88 19.12
N ALA A 167 -17.28 -27.92 18.30
CA ALA A 167 -16.74 -26.65 18.76
C ALA A 167 -17.86 -25.61 18.71
N VAL A 168 -18.04 -24.86 19.80
CA VAL A 168 -18.83 -23.62 19.80
C VAL A 168 -18.41 -22.80 18.59
N ASN A 169 -19.38 -22.34 17.80
CA ASN A 169 -19.11 -21.51 16.64
C ASN A 169 -18.52 -20.18 17.15
N VAL A 170 -17.19 -20.08 17.26
CA VAL A 170 -16.48 -18.95 17.89
C VAL A 170 -16.87 -17.62 17.22
N ALA A 171 -17.29 -17.66 15.95
CA ALA A 171 -17.84 -16.54 15.19
C ALA A 171 -19.13 -15.93 15.78
N GLU A 172 -19.83 -16.60 16.71
CA GLU A 172 -21.05 -16.10 17.35
C GLU A 172 -20.79 -15.43 18.72
N ILE A 173 -19.54 -15.45 19.21
CA ILE A 173 -19.18 -14.78 20.47
C ILE A 173 -19.09 -13.27 20.19
N ALA A 174 -19.91 -12.49 20.89
CA ALA A 174 -19.92 -11.04 20.74
C ALA A 174 -18.61 -10.40 21.22
N PHE A 175 -18.08 -9.48 20.41
CA PHE A 175 -16.99 -8.59 20.80
C PHE A 175 -17.55 -7.49 21.69
N ASP A 176 -17.21 -7.53 22.97
CA ASP A 176 -17.72 -6.63 24.00
C ASP A 176 -16.56 -6.09 24.83
N ALA A 177 -16.00 -4.97 24.39
CA ALA A 177 -14.82 -4.36 25.00
C ALA A 177 -15.02 -3.95 26.46
N GLU A 178 -16.27 -3.76 26.90
CA GLU A 178 -16.58 -3.44 28.30
C GLU A 178 -16.38 -4.64 29.24
N LYS A 179 -16.18 -5.86 28.70
CA LYS A 179 -15.83 -7.05 29.48
C LYS A 179 -14.34 -7.23 29.67
N TYR A 180 -13.52 -6.43 28.99
CA TYR A 180 -12.07 -6.55 29.11
C TYR A 180 -11.61 -5.97 30.45
N GLU A 181 -10.81 -6.75 31.15
CA GLU A 181 -10.38 -6.40 32.50
C GLU A 181 -9.15 -5.49 32.45
N CYS A 182 -9.20 -4.37 33.18
CA CYS A 182 -8.01 -3.55 33.43
C CYS A 182 -7.27 -4.08 34.67
N VAL A 183 -6.20 -4.85 34.45
CA VAL A 183 -5.45 -5.51 35.52
C VAL A 183 -4.45 -4.54 36.15
N ARG A 184 -4.77 -4.05 37.35
CA ARG A 184 -4.01 -3.00 38.06
C ARG A 184 -3.34 -3.46 39.34
N ASP A 185 -3.54 -4.72 39.73
CA ASP A 185 -2.94 -5.29 40.94
C ASP A 185 -2.42 -6.71 40.72
N MET A 186 -1.61 -7.16 41.68
CA MET A 186 -0.90 -8.44 41.59
C MET A 186 -1.84 -9.63 41.76
N ALA A 187 -2.96 -9.49 42.47
CA ALA A 187 -3.90 -10.59 42.65
C ALA A 187 -4.59 -10.91 41.33
N ALA A 188 -5.11 -9.89 40.64
CA ALA A 188 -5.69 -10.04 39.31
C ALA A 188 -4.68 -10.59 38.29
N LEU A 189 -3.44 -10.10 38.30
CA LEU A 189 -2.38 -10.63 37.41
C LEU A 189 -2.10 -12.12 37.67
N GLN A 190 -2.04 -12.53 38.94
CA GLN A 190 -1.84 -13.95 39.29
C GLN A 190 -3.02 -14.82 38.86
N ASP A 191 -4.25 -14.34 38.99
CA ASP A 191 -5.44 -15.07 38.52
C ASP A 191 -5.37 -15.31 37.01
N TRP A 192 -4.95 -14.32 36.21
CA TRP A 192 -4.72 -14.50 34.78
C TRP A 192 -3.61 -15.51 34.49
N ILE A 193 -2.47 -15.44 35.19
CA ILE A 193 -1.38 -16.40 35.03
C ILE A 193 -1.85 -17.84 35.34
N LEU A 194 -2.62 -18.04 36.41
CA LEU A 194 -3.17 -19.35 36.77
C LEU A 194 -4.08 -19.90 35.67
N ARG A 195 -4.96 -19.06 35.10
CA ARG A 195 -5.83 -19.44 33.99
C ARG A 195 -5.03 -19.87 32.75
N ILE A 196 -3.94 -19.17 32.45
CA ILE A 196 -3.04 -19.51 31.34
C ILE A 196 -2.41 -20.88 31.55
N TYR A 197 -1.91 -21.16 32.76
CA TYR A 197 -1.36 -22.46 33.10
C TYR A 197 -2.40 -23.59 33.04
N GLU A 198 -3.66 -23.31 33.38
CA GLU A 198 -4.75 -24.27 33.28
C GLU A 198 -5.05 -24.66 31.82
N VAL A 199 -5.06 -23.70 30.89
CA VAL A 199 -5.39 -23.95 29.48
C VAL A 199 -4.19 -24.37 28.61
N GLY A 200 -2.97 -23.99 29.01
CA GLY A 200 -1.74 -24.32 28.28
C GLY A 200 -1.41 -23.39 27.09
N TYR A 201 -2.15 -22.30 26.91
CA TYR A 201 -1.89 -21.31 25.86
C TYR A 201 -2.43 -19.92 26.24
N VAL A 202 -1.96 -18.89 25.56
CA VAL A 202 -2.40 -17.50 25.75
C VAL A 202 -2.19 -16.69 24.49
N ALA A 203 -3.17 -15.88 24.10
CA ALA A 203 -2.97 -14.80 23.16
C ALA A 203 -2.29 -13.63 23.88
N VAL A 204 -1.17 -13.13 23.34
CA VAL A 204 -0.36 -12.06 23.93
C VAL A 204 -0.12 -10.98 22.89
N ASP A 205 -0.20 -9.72 23.32
CA ASP A 205 0.10 -8.55 22.50
C ASP A 205 0.79 -7.48 23.36
N THR A 206 1.66 -6.68 22.75
CA THR A 206 2.39 -5.60 23.43
C THR A 206 2.03 -4.24 22.85
N GLU A 207 1.70 -3.31 23.75
CA GLU A 207 1.48 -1.92 23.40
C GLU A 207 2.74 -1.10 23.71
N THR A 208 3.16 -0.25 22.78
CA THR A 208 4.44 0.45 22.88
C THR A 208 4.40 1.90 22.42
N THR A 209 5.47 2.64 22.68
CA THR A 209 5.60 4.04 22.26
C THR A 209 5.96 4.23 20.79
N SER A 210 6.34 3.18 20.03
CA SER A 210 6.86 3.33 18.67
C SER A 210 6.76 2.08 17.81
N LEU A 211 6.51 2.26 16.52
CA LEU A 211 6.61 1.17 15.53
C LEU A 211 8.06 0.71 15.29
N ASN A 212 9.06 1.50 15.69
CA ASN A 212 10.47 1.09 15.62
C ASN A 212 10.82 0.28 16.87
N GLU A 213 10.85 -1.05 16.74
CA GLU A 213 11.14 -1.98 17.84
C GLU A 213 12.45 -1.72 18.58
N MET A 214 13.43 -1.04 17.97
CA MET A 214 14.72 -0.73 18.60
C MET A 214 14.69 0.51 19.51
N GLN A 215 13.62 1.30 19.43
CA GLN A 215 13.43 2.55 20.19
C GLN A 215 12.13 2.53 21.01
N ALA A 216 11.29 1.53 20.80
CA ALA A 216 10.01 1.38 21.46
C ALA A 216 10.21 1.05 22.94
N GLU A 217 9.43 1.71 23.80
CA GLU A 217 9.30 1.38 25.22
C GLU A 217 7.97 0.66 25.44
N LEU A 218 7.96 -0.36 26.29
CA LEU A 218 6.76 -1.12 26.63
C LEU A 218 5.81 -0.26 27.47
N VAL A 219 4.55 -0.19 27.04
CA VAL A 219 3.47 0.59 27.67
C VAL A 219 2.51 -0.31 28.44
N GLY A 220 2.11 -1.43 27.82
CA GLY A 220 1.25 -2.42 28.45
C GLY A 220 1.23 -3.73 27.70
N ILE A 221 0.59 -4.73 28.30
CA ILE A 221 0.49 -6.09 27.75
C ILE A 221 -0.98 -6.51 27.78
N SER A 222 -1.46 -7.06 26.67
CA SER A 222 -2.80 -7.64 26.57
C SER A 222 -2.72 -9.16 26.61
N LEU A 223 -3.64 -9.81 27.32
CA LEU A 223 -3.71 -11.27 27.43
C LEU A 223 -5.13 -11.78 27.17
N SER A 224 -5.25 -12.94 26.52
CA SER A 224 -6.53 -13.66 26.42
C SER A 224 -6.32 -15.17 26.36
N VAL A 225 -7.11 -15.92 27.13
CA VAL A 225 -7.10 -17.40 27.13
C VAL A 225 -8.38 -18.00 26.54
N LYS A 226 -9.39 -17.16 26.27
CA LYS A 226 -10.71 -17.58 25.84
C LYS A 226 -11.38 -16.45 25.06
N ALA A 227 -12.01 -16.78 23.93
CA ALA A 227 -12.73 -15.82 23.12
C ALA A 227 -13.79 -15.05 23.93
N GLY A 228 -13.80 -13.72 23.78
CA GLY A 228 -14.67 -12.82 24.53
C GLY A 228 -14.19 -12.45 25.93
N GLU A 229 -13.05 -13.00 26.38
CA GLU A 229 -12.42 -12.68 27.67
C GLU A 229 -10.96 -12.28 27.45
N ALA A 230 -10.64 -11.03 27.74
CA ALA A 230 -9.29 -10.48 27.63
C ALA A 230 -9.00 -9.54 28.80
N CYS A 231 -7.73 -9.26 29.03
CA CYS A 231 -7.32 -8.20 29.93
C CYS A 231 -6.22 -7.34 29.32
N TYR A 232 -6.13 -6.11 29.84
CA TYR A 232 -5.04 -5.18 29.57
C TYR A 232 -4.30 -4.88 30.88
N ILE A 233 -2.97 -4.97 30.84
CA ILE A 233 -2.08 -4.69 31.96
C ILE A 233 -1.33 -3.38 31.66
N PRO A 234 -1.78 -2.22 32.17
CA PRO A 234 -1.09 -0.95 32.00
C PRO A 234 0.17 -0.89 32.89
N LEU A 235 1.31 -0.48 32.31
CA LEU A 235 2.62 -0.51 33.00
C LEU A 235 3.33 0.87 33.02
N THR A 236 3.28 1.63 31.92
CA THR A 236 4.04 2.88 31.81
C THR A 236 3.25 4.07 31.24
N HIS A 237 1.91 4.04 31.30
CA HIS A 237 1.10 5.19 30.88
C HIS A 237 1.44 6.45 31.69
N LYS A 238 1.41 7.60 31.03
CA LYS A 238 1.65 8.92 31.59
C LYS A 238 0.36 9.56 32.08
N ALA A 239 0.47 10.35 33.14
CA ALA A 239 -0.68 11.06 33.71
C ALA A 239 -1.23 12.16 32.76
N ASN A 240 -0.39 12.72 31.88
CA ASN A 240 -0.74 13.82 30.99
C ASN A 240 -0.65 13.42 29.51
N ALA A 241 -1.72 13.69 28.76
CA ALA A 241 -1.80 13.43 27.33
C ALA A 241 -0.95 14.40 26.47
N ALA A 242 -0.62 15.59 26.99
CA ALA A 242 0.12 16.62 26.26
C ALA A 242 1.61 16.63 26.62
N ASP A 243 2.46 16.83 25.61
CA ASP A 243 3.90 17.07 25.78
C ASP A 243 4.14 18.58 25.97
N ASP A 244 3.59 19.15 27.03
CA ASP A 244 3.91 20.53 27.39
C ASP A 244 5.31 20.59 28.00
N LEU A 245 5.97 21.74 27.86
CA LEU A 245 7.36 21.97 28.34
C LEU A 245 7.53 21.76 29.87
N PHE A 246 6.41 21.54 30.57
CA PHE A 246 6.28 21.28 32.01
C PHE A 246 5.54 19.97 32.32
N GLY A 247 5.15 19.19 31.30
CA GLY A 247 4.47 17.91 31.42
C GLY A 247 5.42 16.87 31.98
N GLY A 248 5.22 16.53 33.26
CA GLY A 248 6.07 15.57 33.94
C GLY A 248 6.00 14.19 33.28
N ALA A 249 7.12 13.46 33.34
CA ALA A 249 7.19 12.04 32.99
C ALA A 249 6.48 11.13 34.02
N GLU A 250 5.56 11.70 34.81
CA GLU A 250 4.84 11.04 35.88
C GLU A 250 3.91 9.97 35.31
N LEU A 251 3.99 8.79 35.90
CA LEU A 251 3.13 7.68 35.55
C LEU A 251 1.71 7.97 36.05
N ALA A 252 0.72 7.56 35.25
CA ALA A 252 -0.66 7.55 35.70
C ALA A 252 -0.81 6.64 36.94
N GLU A 253 -1.70 7.01 37.85
CA GLU A 253 -1.92 6.28 39.09
C GLU A 253 -2.55 4.89 38.85
N ASN A 254 -2.38 4.01 39.84
CA ASN A 254 -2.99 2.68 39.88
C ASN A 254 -2.61 1.79 38.67
N GLN A 255 -1.32 1.77 38.33
CA GLN A 255 -0.73 0.81 37.40
C GLN A 255 0.20 -0.13 38.17
N LEU A 256 0.39 -1.35 37.67
CA LEU A 256 1.43 -2.22 38.21
C LEU A 256 2.81 -1.66 37.84
N SER A 257 3.77 -1.84 38.75
CA SER A 257 5.17 -1.55 38.42
C SER A 257 5.64 -2.47 37.29
N LEU A 258 6.24 -1.89 36.25
CA LEU A 258 6.80 -2.61 35.09
C LEU A 258 7.59 -3.85 35.52
N ASN A 259 8.58 -3.68 36.40
CA ASN A 259 9.45 -4.79 36.82
C ASN A 259 8.67 -5.87 37.58
N VAL A 260 7.71 -5.48 38.43
CA VAL A 260 6.90 -6.45 39.20
C VAL A 260 6.02 -7.29 38.28
N ALA A 261 5.39 -6.67 37.28
CA ALA A 261 4.57 -7.38 36.31
C ALA A 261 5.42 -8.31 35.42
N LEU A 262 6.58 -7.82 34.95
CA LEU A 262 7.50 -8.63 34.14
C LEU A 262 8.09 -9.81 34.93
N ASP A 263 8.49 -9.61 36.18
CA ASP A 263 8.97 -10.69 37.04
C ASP A 263 7.91 -11.78 37.23
N ALA A 264 6.64 -11.38 37.34
CA ALA A 264 5.51 -12.30 37.45
C ALA A 264 5.20 -13.06 36.16
N LEU A 265 5.25 -12.38 35.01
CA LEU A 265 4.91 -12.94 33.70
C LEU A 265 6.05 -13.77 33.08
N THR A 266 7.31 -13.44 33.40
CA THR A 266 8.50 -14.05 32.78
C THR A 266 8.50 -15.58 32.85
N PRO A 267 8.20 -16.24 33.99
CA PRO A 267 8.14 -17.70 34.04
C PRO A 267 7.19 -18.29 32.99
N MET A 268 5.98 -17.73 32.86
CA MET A 268 4.96 -18.19 31.89
C MET A 268 5.37 -17.90 30.44
N LEU A 269 5.91 -16.71 30.18
CA LEU A 269 6.34 -16.31 28.82
C LEU A 269 7.47 -17.21 28.29
N ARG A 270 8.31 -17.77 29.16
CA ARG A 270 9.42 -18.68 28.82
C ARG A 270 9.05 -20.15 28.88
N ASP A 271 7.89 -20.49 29.42
CA ASP A 271 7.53 -21.87 29.70
C ASP A 271 7.27 -22.63 28.39
N PRO A 272 8.01 -23.73 28.11
CA PRO A 272 7.85 -24.50 26.88
C PRO A 272 6.50 -25.21 26.77
N SER A 273 5.78 -25.37 27.88
CA SER A 273 4.46 -26.00 27.92
C SER A 273 3.30 -25.04 27.64
N ILE A 274 3.56 -23.73 27.60
CA ILE A 274 2.55 -22.70 27.36
C ILE A 274 2.75 -22.10 25.97
N LEU A 275 1.78 -22.23 25.07
CA LEU A 275 1.84 -21.63 23.74
C LEU A 275 1.46 -20.15 23.78
N LYS A 276 2.33 -19.26 23.28
CA LYS A 276 2.02 -17.83 23.12
C LYS A 276 1.55 -17.56 21.69
N ILE A 277 0.34 -17.06 21.52
CA ILE A 277 -0.28 -16.81 20.22
C ILE A 277 -0.35 -15.30 20.01
N GLY A 278 -0.01 -14.81 18.83
CA GLY A 278 -0.22 -13.40 18.51
C GLY A 278 -0.26 -13.13 17.02
N GLN A 279 -0.32 -11.86 16.65
CA GLN A 279 -0.25 -11.41 15.27
C GLN A 279 1.09 -10.70 15.06
N ASN A 280 1.92 -11.17 14.12
CA ASN A 280 3.25 -10.60 13.89
C ASN A 280 4.12 -10.62 15.17
N MET A 281 4.18 -11.78 15.83
CA MET A 281 4.89 -12.02 17.09
C MET A 281 6.39 -11.66 17.04
N LYS A 282 6.96 -11.53 15.84
CA LYS A 282 8.31 -10.97 15.64
C LYS A 282 8.49 -9.60 16.30
N TYR A 283 7.45 -8.77 16.35
CA TYR A 283 7.54 -7.47 17.00
C TYR A 283 7.58 -7.63 18.52
N ASP A 284 6.59 -8.29 19.10
CA ASP A 284 6.45 -8.50 20.55
C ASP A 284 7.65 -9.23 21.15
N THR A 285 8.13 -10.28 20.47
CA THR A 285 9.34 -11.01 20.88
C THR A 285 10.57 -10.11 20.95
N LYS A 286 10.70 -9.09 20.09
CA LYS A 286 11.82 -8.13 20.18
C LYS A 286 11.66 -7.16 21.34
N ILE A 287 10.43 -6.72 21.62
CA ILE A 287 10.13 -5.88 22.79
C ILE A 287 10.51 -6.64 24.07
N PHE A 288 10.05 -7.87 24.22
CA PHE A 288 10.41 -8.74 25.35
C PHE A 288 11.91 -9.04 25.42
N ALA A 289 12.56 -9.32 24.29
CA ALA A 289 14.00 -9.57 24.25
C ALA A 289 14.81 -8.34 24.70
N GLY A 290 14.35 -7.12 24.36
CA GLY A 290 14.93 -5.87 24.86
C GLY A 290 14.84 -5.72 26.38
N LEU A 291 13.88 -6.40 27.00
CA LEU A 291 13.67 -6.48 28.45
C LEU A 291 14.30 -7.73 29.08
N GLY A 292 15.05 -8.52 28.31
CA GLY A 292 15.73 -9.73 28.79
C GLY A 292 14.83 -10.98 28.90
N ILE A 293 13.65 -10.96 28.27
CA ILE A 293 12.68 -12.04 28.31
C ILE A 293 12.68 -12.77 26.96
N ASP A 294 12.95 -14.07 27.00
CA ASP A 294 13.00 -14.93 25.81
C ASP A 294 11.69 -15.71 25.65
N VAL A 295 10.75 -15.17 24.87
CA VAL A 295 9.41 -15.73 24.72
C VAL A 295 9.43 -16.96 23.83
N ALA A 296 9.01 -18.11 24.38
CA ALA A 296 8.88 -19.36 23.62
C ALA A 296 7.96 -20.36 24.33
N PRO A 297 7.24 -21.24 23.59
CA PRO A 297 7.04 -21.24 22.14
C PRO A 297 6.01 -20.19 21.68
N ILE A 298 6.02 -19.87 20.39
CA ILE A 298 5.09 -18.92 19.77
C ILE A 298 4.34 -19.54 18.59
N ASP A 299 3.11 -19.10 18.39
CA ASP A 299 2.35 -19.22 17.13
C ASP A 299 1.96 -17.81 16.64
N ASP A 300 1.94 -17.64 15.32
CA ASP A 300 1.71 -16.35 14.69
C ASP A 300 0.58 -16.45 13.66
N THR A 301 -0.54 -15.81 13.97
CA THR A 301 -1.76 -15.80 13.14
C THR A 301 -1.52 -15.22 11.74
N MET A 302 -0.58 -14.27 11.59
CA MET A 302 -0.16 -13.76 10.29
C MET A 302 0.50 -14.86 9.45
N LEU A 303 1.41 -15.63 10.06
CA LEU A 303 2.14 -16.70 9.38
C LEU A 303 1.24 -17.90 9.08
N MET A 304 0.32 -18.22 9.99
CA MET A 304 -0.71 -19.24 9.75
C MET A 304 -1.56 -18.89 8.54
N SER A 305 -2.06 -17.64 8.48
CA SER A 305 -2.85 -17.14 7.35
C SER A 305 -2.04 -17.14 6.05
N TYR A 306 -0.79 -16.67 6.08
CA TYR A 306 0.10 -16.67 4.92
C TYR A 306 0.40 -18.08 4.40
N ALA A 307 0.63 -19.05 5.30
CA ALA A 307 0.90 -20.44 4.92
C ALA A 307 -0.30 -21.09 4.21
N MET A 308 -1.53 -20.74 4.62
CA MET A 308 -2.75 -21.29 4.00
C MET A 308 -3.17 -20.56 2.73
N HIS A 309 -2.97 -19.24 2.66
CA HIS A 309 -3.61 -18.36 1.66
C HIS A 309 -2.65 -17.34 1.03
N GLY A 310 -1.35 -17.61 1.02
CA GLY A 310 -0.34 -16.71 0.47
C GLY A 310 -0.66 -16.27 -0.96
N GLY A 311 -0.70 -14.95 -1.17
CA GLY A 311 -0.98 -14.33 -2.47
C GLY A 311 -2.47 -14.18 -2.82
N LEU A 312 -3.39 -14.67 -1.98
CA LEU A 312 -4.83 -14.48 -2.18
C LEU A 312 -5.34 -13.18 -1.58
N HIS A 313 -4.85 -12.79 -0.40
CA HIS A 313 -5.29 -11.59 0.30
C HIS A 313 -4.21 -11.07 1.26
N ASN A 314 -4.44 -9.91 1.88
CA ASN A 314 -3.59 -9.38 2.95
C ASN A 314 -3.73 -10.22 4.25
N HIS A 315 -2.66 -10.28 5.06
CA HIS A 315 -2.59 -11.07 6.29
C HIS A 315 -2.49 -10.22 7.57
N GLY A 316 -2.76 -8.91 7.49
CA GLY A 316 -2.87 -8.04 8.67
C GLY A 316 -4.14 -8.31 9.48
N MET A 317 -4.08 -8.05 10.80
CA MET A 317 -5.14 -8.38 11.76
C MET A 317 -6.52 -7.88 11.35
N ASP A 318 -6.66 -6.61 10.96
CA ASP A 318 -7.93 -6.02 10.56
C ASP A 318 -8.60 -6.80 9.43
N GLY A 319 -7.82 -7.17 8.41
CA GLY A 319 -8.30 -7.94 7.27
C GLY A 319 -8.66 -9.38 7.64
N LEU A 320 -7.91 -9.99 8.56
CA LEU A 320 -8.22 -11.34 9.06
C LEU A 320 -9.47 -11.34 9.95
N SER A 321 -9.62 -10.34 10.81
CA SER A 321 -10.78 -10.18 11.70
C SER A 321 -12.07 -9.97 10.90
N GLU A 322 -12.04 -9.11 9.88
CA GLU A 322 -13.20 -8.89 9.00
C GLU A 322 -13.56 -10.17 8.24
N ARG A 323 -12.55 -10.86 7.69
CA ARG A 323 -12.73 -12.06 6.86
C ARG A 323 -13.26 -13.27 7.62
N TYR A 324 -12.70 -13.56 8.80
CA TYR A 324 -13.00 -14.79 9.53
C TYR A 324 -14.02 -14.60 10.66
N LEU A 325 -14.15 -13.39 11.19
CA LEU A 325 -14.96 -13.10 12.37
C LEU A 325 -16.06 -12.07 12.08
N ASN A 326 -16.13 -11.51 10.87
CA ASN A 326 -17.05 -10.44 10.50
C ASN A 326 -17.02 -9.28 11.51
N HIS A 327 -15.83 -8.98 12.03
CA HIS A 327 -15.59 -7.96 13.05
C HIS A 327 -14.58 -6.95 12.53
N THR A 328 -14.86 -5.67 12.76
CA THR A 328 -13.93 -4.58 12.45
C THR A 328 -13.26 -4.16 13.77
N PRO A 329 -11.95 -4.41 13.94
CA PRO A 329 -11.23 -3.97 15.13
C PRO A 329 -11.27 -2.44 15.29
N ILE A 330 -11.09 -1.97 16.53
CA ILE A 330 -11.00 -0.54 16.82
C ILE A 330 -9.72 -0.01 16.18
N PRO A 331 -9.80 1.00 15.27
CA PRO A 331 -8.59 1.55 14.68
C PRO A 331 -7.75 2.25 15.74
N ILE A 332 -6.42 2.13 15.65
CA ILE A 332 -5.49 2.81 16.58
C ILE A 332 -5.39 4.33 16.31
N LYS A 333 -5.70 4.76 15.08
CA LYS A 333 -5.51 6.14 14.62
C LYS A 333 -6.35 7.19 15.36
N PRO A 334 -7.63 6.95 15.71
CA PRO A 334 -8.40 7.81 16.61
C PRO A 334 -7.78 7.98 18.01
N LEU A 335 -7.13 6.94 18.54
CA LEU A 335 -6.48 6.98 19.86
C LEU A 335 -5.21 7.84 19.83
N LEU A 336 -4.37 7.64 18.81
CA LEU A 336 -3.08 8.32 18.71
C LEU A 336 -3.14 9.68 18.02
N GLY A 337 -4.19 9.96 17.26
CA GLY A 337 -4.25 11.14 16.39
C GLY A 337 -3.41 10.99 15.11
N THR A 338 -3.09 12.11 14.45
CA THR A 338 -2.42 12.08 13.14
C THR A 338 -1.36 13.15 12.96
N GLY A 339 -0.36 12.86 12.11
CA GLY A 339 0.65 13.83 11.73
C GLY A 339 1.60 14.17 12.89
N LYS A 340 2.09 15.41 12.91
CA LYS A 340 3.06 15.87 13.93
C LYS A 340 2.48 15.98 15.34
N SER A 341 1.17 15.98 15.48
CA SER A 341 0.47 16.04 16.78
C SER A 341 0.02 14.67 17.25
N ALA A 342 0.42 13.58 16.58
CA ALA A 342 0.12 12.24 17.06
C ALA A 342 0.85 12.00 18.38
N ILE A 343 0.13 11.43 19.35
CA ILE A 343 0.69 10.99 20.62
C ILE A 343 1.18 9.55 20.51
N THR A 344 1.99 9.13 21.48
CA THR A 344 2.44 7.76 21.69
C THR A 344 1.48 7.01 22.61
N PHE A 345 1.49 5.67 22.60
CA PHE A 345 0.48 4.88 23.32
C PHE A 345 0.50 5.09 24.84
N ASP A 346 1.65 5.43 25.42
CA ASP A 346 1.78 5.79 26.84
C ASP A 346 0.96 7.03 27.23
N ARG A 347 0.54 7.84 26.28
CA ARG A 347 -0.30 9.03 26.52
C ARG A 347 -1.78 8.78 26.29
N VAL A 348 -2.16 7.59 25.82
CA VAL A 348 -3.57 7.18 25.71
C VAL A 348 -4.12 6.94 27.11
N PRO A 349 -5.34 7.41 27.45
CA PRO A 349 -5.98 7.10 28.71
C PRO A 349 -6.13 5.59 28.91
N ILE A 350 -5.81 5.07 30.10
CA ILE A 350 -5.84 3.63 30.39
C ILE A 350 -7.20 3.00 30.06
N ASP A 351 -8.30 3.70 30.35
CA ASP A 351 -9.66 3.20 30.10
C ASP A 351 -9.99 3.10 28.61
N GLU A 352 -9.33 3.90 27.75
CA GLU A 352 -9.42 3.77 26.30
C GLU A 352 -8.49 2.68 25.79
N ALA A 353 -7.28 2.57 26.35
CA ALA A 353 -6.31 1.53 26.02
C ALA A 353 -6.76 0.10 26.40
N THR A 354 -7.67 -0.02 27.38
CA THR A 354 -8.21 -1.32 27.81
C THR A 354 -9.23 -1.89 26.82
N LYS A 355 -9.78 -1.06 25.92
CA LYS A 355 -10.86 -1.43 24.99
C LYS A 355 -10.32 -1.83 23.63
#